data_AF-A0A8I1R2R4-F1
#
_entry.id   AF-A0A8I1R2R4-F1
#
_cell.length_a   1.000
_cell.length_b   1.000
_cell.length_c   1.000
_cell.angle_alpha   90.00
_cell.angle_beta   90.00
_cell.angle_gamma   90.00
#
_symmetry.space_group_name_H-M   'P 1'
#
loop_
_entity.id
_entity.type
_entity.pdbx_description
1 polymer ?
#
loop_
_entity_poly.entity_id
_entity_poly.type
_entity_poly.pdbx_seq_one_letter_code
_entity_poly.pdbx_strand_id
1 'polypeptide(L)'
;MVEAGFLYEAADAIGQKRNLPDDWLNQSLKHLVTSPGSRQPRFNVFGEYPRDDGMPGLRVFLPTPEYILAMKLIASRREDLDGARRDRHDIAQLMHITGTRDGAALMGLVKGFFPTIPGIDNRVLAKIDDVIQYAKEQSQHVKRRPTWNARRGREPGGIG
;
A
#
# COMPACT_ATOMS: atom_id res chain seq x y z
N MET A 1 -13.09 3.41 -22.08
CA MET A 1 -14.15 3.52 -21.07
C MET A 1 -15.01 2.26 -21.11
N VAL A 2 -14.53 1.09 -20.63
CA VAL A 2 -15.31 -0.19 -20.65
C VAL A 2 -14.84 -1.21 -19.57
N GLU A 3 -13.97 -0.84 -18.62
CA GLU A 3 -13.34 -1.84 -17.74
C GLU A 3 -14.20 -2.22 -16.54
N ALA A 4 -14.98 -1.28 -16.01
CA ALA A 4 -15.85 -1.53 -14.88
C ALA A 4 -17.02 -2.46 -15.24
N GLY A 5 -17.60 -2.33 -16.44
CA GLY A 5 -18.77 -3.11 -16.90
C GLY A 5 -18.55 -4.62 -16.88
N PHE A 6 -17.40 -5.08 -17.36
CA PHE A 6 -17.04 -6.50 -17.39
C PHE A 6 -17.03 -7.15 -16.00
N LEU A 7 -16.55 -6.44 -14.97
CA LEU A 7 -16.53 -6.98 -13.61
C LEU A 7 -17.93 -7.12 -13.03
N TYR A 8 -18.84 -6.18 -13.32
CA TYR A 8 -20.24 -6.29 -12.92
C TYR A 8 -20.93 -7.46 -13.62
N GLU A 9 -20.77 -7.58 -14.94
CA GLU A 9 -21.33 -8.68 -15.71
C GLU A 9 -20.82 -10.04 -15.21
N ALA A 10 -19.52 -10.15 -14.91
CA ALA A 10 -18.95 -11.37 -14.36
C ALA A 10 -19.45 -11.67 -12.93
N ALA A 11 -19.56 -10.65 -12.08
CA ALA A 11 -20.07 -10.80 -10.72
C ALA A 11 -21.55 -11.22 -10.71
N ASP A 12 -22.36 -10.62 -11.57
CA ASP A 12 -23.78 -10.92 -11.72
C ASP A 12 -23.98 -12.33 -12.28
N ALA A 13 -23.22 -12.72 -13.29
CA ALA A 13 -23.27 -14.07 -13.85
C ALA A 13 -22.90 -15.15 -12.82
N ILE A 14 -21.90 -14.89 -11.97
CA ILE A 14 -21.54 -15.78 -10.86
C ILE A 14 -22.65 -15.80 -9.81
N GLY A 15 -23.19 -14.64 -9.45
CA GLY A 15 -24.26 -14.49 -8.48
C GLY A 15 -25.50 -15.29 -8.86
N GLN A 16 -25.97 -15.14 -10.10
CA GLN A 16 -27.09 -15.89 -10.64
C GLN A 16 -26.81 -17.40 -10.68
N LYS A 17 -25.64 -17.82 -11.17
CA LYS A 17 -25.27 -19.24 -11.25
C LYS A 17 -25.19 -19.92 -9.89
N ARG A 18 -24.85 -19.17 -8.84
CA ARG A 18 -24.63 -19.68 -7.48
C ARG A 18 -25.75 -19.32 -6.50
N ASN A 19 -26.80 -18.65 -6.96
CA ASN A 19 -27.91 -18.14 -6.14
C ASN A 19 -27.42 -17.31 -4.95
N LEU A 20 -26.47 -16.41 -5.20
CA LEU A 20 -25.91 -15.51 -4.19
C LEU A 20 -26.72 -14.21 -4.11
N PRO A 21 -26.74 -13.52 -2.95
CA PRO A 21 -27.37 -12.21 -2.79
C PRO A 21 -26.79 -11.16 -3.75
N ASP A 22 -27.57 -10.15 -4.14
CA ASP A 22 -27.13 -9.11 -5.09
C ASP A 22 -25.90 -8.31 -4.63
N ASP A 23 -25.63 -8.28 -3.32
CA ASP A 23 -24.49 -7.62 -2.68
C ASP A 23 -23.36 -8.58 -2.26
N TRP A 24 -23.38 -9.83 -2.75
CA TRP A 24 -22.42 -10.87 -2.37
C TRP A 24 -20.96 -10.47 -2.60
N LEU A 25 -20.71 -9.66 -3.64
CA LEU A 25 -19.38 -9.12 -3.94
C LEU A 25 -19.24 -7.73 -3.34
N ASN A 26 -18.22 -7.56 -2.50
CA ASN A 26 -17.89 -6.25 -1.97
C ASN A 26 -17.47 -5.30 -3.11
N GLN A 27 -18.32 -4.30 -3.34
CA GLN A 27 -18.20 -3.34 -4.42
C GLN A 27 -16.95 -2.45 -4.31
N SER A 28 -16.35 -2.34 -3.11
CA SER A 28 -15.08 -1.62 -2.88
C SER A 28 -13.86 -2.35 -3.44
N LEU A 29 -13.97 -3.65 -3.75
CA LEU A 29 -12.84 -4.45 -4.27
C LEU A 29 -12.59 -4.22 -5.78
N LYS A 30 -13.46 -3.51 -6.49
CA LYS A 30 -13.34 -3.30 -7.95
C LYS A 30 -12.03 -2.63 -8.35
N HIS A 31 -11.54 -1.70 -7.55
CA HIS A 31 -10.28 -1.00 -7.80
C HIS A 31 -9.04 -1.90 -7.68
N LEU A 32 -9.16 -3.10 -7.09
CA LEU A 32 -8.07 -4.07 -6.98
C LEU A 32 -7.87 -4.90 -8.26
N VAL A 33 -8.94 -5.07 -9.05
CA VAL A 33 -8.96 -6.05 -10.14
C VAL A 33 -8.58 -5.42 -11.48
N THR A 34 -8.75 -4.10 -11.62
CA THR A 34 -8.56 -3.40 -12.89
C THR A 34 -7.76 -2.12 -12.72
N SER A 35 -6.80 -1.94 -13.62
CA SER A 35 -6.21 -0.63 -13.91
C SER A 35 -6.48 -0.32 -15.37
N PRO A 36 -6.78 0.95 -15.74
CA PRO A 36 -7.04 1.33 -17.12
C PRO A 36 -6.00 0.74 -18.08
N GLY A 37 -6.41 -0.24 -18.90
CA GLY A 37 -5.57 -0.84 -19.94
C GLY A 37 -4.78 -2.08 -19.53
N SER A 38 -4.97 -2.62 -18.31
CA SER A 38 -4.38 -3.89 -17.88
C SER A 38 -5.45 -4.86 -17.40
N ARG A 39 -5.52 -6.03 -18.05
CA ARG A 39 -6.36 -7.16 -17.64
C ARG A 39 -5.73 -8.01 -16.55
N GLN A 40 -4.50 -7.70 -16.11
CA GLN A 40 -3.84 -8.46 -15.07
C GLN A 40 -4.32 -8.00 -13.68
N PRO A 41 -4.81 -8.94 -12.85
CA PRO A 41 -5.21 -8.61 -11.49
C PRO A 41 -4.01 -8.09 -10.69
N ARG A 42 -4.21 -7.02 -9.90
CA ARG A 42 -3.16 -6.41 -9.07
C ARG A 42 -3.13 -7.01 -7.66
N PHE A 43 -3.20 -8.34 -7.61
CA PHE A 43 -3.13 -9.11 -6.39
C PHE A 43 -2.35 -10.40 -6.58
N ASN A 44 -1.67 -10.83 -5.53
CA ASN A 44 -0.89 -12.05 -5.49
C ASN A 44 -1.61 -13.09 -4.65
N VAL A 45 -1.52 -14.37 -5.03
CA VAL A 45 -1.97 -15.46 -4.17
C VAL A 45 -1.07 -15.49 -2.93
N PHE A 46 -1.67 -15.34 -1.75
CA PHE A 46 -0.95 -15.45 -0.48
C PHE A 46 -0.94 -16.89 0.04
N GLY A 47 -2.00 -17.63 -0.24
CA GLY A 47 -2.08 -19.05 0.07
C GLY A 47 -3.50 -19.57 0.03
N GLU A 48 -3.58 -20.89 0.12
CA GLU A 48 -4.83 -21.63 0.28
C GLU A 48 -4.87 -22.25 1.66
N TYR A 49 -6.07 -22.33 2.25
CA TYR A 49 -6.28 -22.76 3.63
C TYR A 49 -7.41 -23.80 3.74
N PRO A 50 -7.28 -24.75 4.68
CA PRO A 50 -6.11 -24.94 5.54
C PRO A 50 -4.88 -25.39 4.72
N ARG A 51 -3.67 -25.09 5.22
CA ARG A 51 -2.40 -25.39 4.53
C ARG A 51 -1.90 -26.81 4.78
N ASP A 52 -2.64 -27.56 5.59
CA ASP A 52 -2.38 -28.97 5.91
C ASP A 52 -3.07 -29.89 4.89
N ASP A 53 -3.06 -31.20 5.17
CA ASP A 53 -3.60 -32.24 4.28
C ASP A 53 -5.13 -32.19 4.09
N GLY A 54 -5.80 -31.16 4.62
CA GLY A 54 -7.21 -30.89 4.37
C GLY A 54 -7.48 -30.37 2.96
N MET A 55 -8.72 -30.53 2.48
CA MET A 55 -9.14 -29.95 1.20
C MET A 55 -9.18 -28.42 1.32
N PRO A 56 -8.40 -27.64 0.54
CA PRO A 56 -8.38 -26.19 0.68
C PRO A 56 -9.73 -25.58 0.28
N GLY A 57 -10.38 -24.92 1.23
CA GLY A 57 -11.67 -24.24 1.02
C GLY A 57 -11.57 -22.73 0.89
N LEU A 58 -10.41 -22.14 1.26
CA LEU A 58 -10.23 -20.69 1.30
C LEU A 58 -8.94 -20.29 0.57
N ARG A 59 -9.06 -19.53 -0.53
CA ARG A 59 -7.92 -18.90 -1.20
C ARG A 59 -7.82 -17.44 -0.80
N VAL A 60 -6.66 -17.05 -0.29
CA VAL A 60 -6.38 -15.67 0.15
C VAL A 60 -5.50 -14.98 -0.88
N PHE A 61 -5.92 -13.79 -1.27
CA PHE A 61 -5.17 -12.90 -2.16
C PHE A 61 -4.74 -11.64 -1.40
N LEU A 62 -3.56 -11.13 -1.70
CA LEU A 62 -3.06 -9.87 -1.17
C LEU A 62 -2.88 -8.84 -2.27
N PRO A 63 -3.27 -7.57 -2.05
CA PRO A 63 -2.91 -6.49 -2.96
C PRO A 63 -1.39 -6.31 -3.06
N THR A 64 -0.94 -5.72 -4.17
CA THR A 64 0.47 -5.32 -4.27
C THR A 64 0.81 -4.22 -3.26
N PRO A 65 2.07 -4.11 -2.81
CA PRO A 65 2.49 -3.02 -1.92
C PRO A 65 2.16 -1.63 -2.46
N GLU A 66 2.22 -1.43 -3.77
CA GLU A 66 1.86 -0.19 -4.47
C GLU A 66 0.37 0.15 -4.30
N TYR A 67 -0.52 -0.83 -4.41
CA TYR A 67 -1.94 -0.63 -4.16
C TYR A 67 -2.17 -0.20 -2.71
N ILE A 68 -1.54 -0.90 -1.75
CA ILE A 68 -1.67 -0.58 -0.32
C ILE A 68 -1.14 0.83 -0.04
N LEU A 69 -0.01 1.21 -0.66
CA LEU A 69 0.56 2.56 -0.55
C LEU A 69 -0.42 3.63 -1.06
N ALA A 70 -0.96 3.44 -2.26
CA ALA A 70 -1.96 4.36 -2.82
C ALA A 70 -3.21 4.44 -1.92
N MET A 71 -3.71 3.30 -1.42
CA MET A 71 -4.85 3.24 -0.52
C MET A 71 -4.58 3.97 0.81
N LYS A 72 -3.39 3.80 1.38
CA LYS A 72 -2.98 4.50 2.59
C LYS A 72 -2.86 6.01 2.39
N LEU A 73 -2.46 6.48 1.19
CA LEU A 73 -2.40 7.90 0.86
C LEU A 73 -3.79 8.55 0.78
N ILE A 74 -4.78 7.84 0.23
CA ILE A 74 -6.16 8.36 0.12
C ILE A 74 -6.93 8.27 1.44
N ALA A 75 -6.67 7.24 2.25
CA ALA A 75 -7.29 7.09 3.56
C ALA A 75 -6.84 8.24 4.46
N SER A 76 -7.71 8.80 5.31
CA SER A 76 -7.19 9.60 6.43
C SER A 76 -8.10 9.50 7.64
N ARG A 77 -7.45 9.35 8.80
CA ARG A 77 -8.06 9.27 10.12
C ARG A 77 -7.70 10.54 10.87
N ARG A 78 -8.32 11.67 10.50
CA ARG A 78 -7.99 12.99 11.09
C ARG A 78 -8.37 13.10 12.56
N GLU A 79 -9.37 12.36 13.01
CA GLU A 79 -9.90 12.42 14.37
C GLU A 79 -9.09 11.57 15.37
N ASP A 80 -8.19 10.71 14.89
CA ASP A 80 -7.35 9.83 15.71
C ASP A 80 -5.88 10.21 15.51
N LEU A 81 -5.31 10.96 16.45
CA LEU A 81 -3.91 11.41 16.40
C LEU A 81 -2.92 10.23 16.39
N ASP A 82 -3.21 9.16 17.13
CA ASP A 82 -2.40 7.94 17.13
C ASP A 82 -2.55 7.16 15.82
N GLY A 83 -3.76 7.12 15.27
CA GLY A 83 -4.05 6.63 13.93
C GLY A 83 -3.26 7.38 12.86
N ALA A 84 -3.22 8.71 12.92
CA ALA A 84 -2.48 9.54 11.99
C ALA A 84 -0.96 9.30 12.07
N ARG A 85 -0.42 9.10 13.29
CA ARG A 85 1.00 8.75 13.49
C ARG A 85 1.33 7.37 12.90
N ARG A 86 0.48 6.36 13.15
CA ARG A 86 0.66 5.02 12.57
C ARG A 86 0.58 5.05 11.04
N ASP A 87 -0.38 5.78 10.48
CA ASP A 87 -0.51 5.92 9.03
C ASP A 87 0.74 6.55 8.39
N ARG A 88 1.32 7.60 9.00
CA ARG A 88 2.60 8.17 8.54
C ARG A 88 3.72 7.13 8.51
N HIS A 89 3.87 6.38 9.60
CA HIS A 89 4.88 5.34 9.69
C HIS A 89 4.67 4.25 8.63
N ASP A 90 3.43 3.75 8.49
CA ASP A 90 3.08 2.72 7.50
C ASP A 90 3.37 3.19 6.07
N ILE A 91 3.00 4.43 5.73
CA ILE A 91 3.26 4.99 4.39
C ILE A 91 4.76 5.12 4.16
N ALA A 92 5.54 5.58 5.14
CA ALA A 92 7.00 5.66 5.00
C ALA A 92 7.66 4.29 4.80
N GLN A 93 7.18 3.25 5.50
CA GLN A 93 7.64 1.87 5.29
C GLN A 93 7.26 1.35 3.89
N LEU A 94 6.03 1.61 3.45
CA LEU A 94 5.57 1.23 2.12
C LEU A 94 6.35 1.94 1.01
N MET A 95 6.66 3.24 1.16
CA MET A 95 7.56 3.97 0.26
C MET A 95 8.95 3.33 0.16
N HIS A 96 9.45 2.77 1.27
CA HIS A 96 10.72 2.04 1.26
C HIS A 96 10.60 0.71 0.50
N ILE A 97 9.53 -0.06 0.76
CA ILE A 97 9.27 -1.36 0.12
C ILE A 97 9.06 -1.22 -1.39
N THR A 98 8.30 -0.20 -1.84
CA THR A 98 8.03 0.05 -3.26
C THR A 98 9.14 0.83 -3.97
N GLY A 99 10.11 1.36 -3.22
CA GLY A 99 11.14 2.26 -3.73
C GLY A 99 10.62 3.63 -4.21
N THR A 100 9.34 3.96 -3.96
CA THR A 100 8.74 5.23 -4.40
C THR A 100 9.01 6.34 -3.37
N ARG A 101 9.84 7.32 -3.74
CA ARG A 101 10.28 8.40 -2.83
C ARG A 101 9.93 9.81 -3.28
N ASP A 102 9.44 9.94 -4.50
CA ASP A 102 9.13 11.22 -5.12
C ASP A 102 7.63 11.53 -5.07
N GLY A 103 7.29 12.79 -4.83
CA GLY A 103 5.90 13.23 -4.68
C GLY A 103 5.08 13.07 -5.96
N ALA A 104 5.67 13.34 -7.13
CA ALA A 104 4.99 13.15 -8.41
C ALA A 104 4.78 11.65 -8.69
N ALA A 105 5.75 10.80 -8.36
CA ALA A 105 5.60 9.35 -8.46
C ALA A 105 4.49 8.80 -7.54
N LEU A 106 4.41 9.29 -6.29
CA LEU A 106 3.35 8.92 -5.35
C LEU A 106 1.96 9.38 -5.83
N MET A 107 1.86 10.60 -6.37
CA MET A 107 0.62 11.09 -6.96
C MET A 107 0.24 10.30 -8.22
N GLY A 108 1.21 9.95 -9.06
CA GLY A 108 1.02 9.08 -10.22
C GLY A 108 0.49 7.70 -9.83
N LEU A 109 1.00 7.14 -8.72
CA LEU A 109 0.51 5.91 -8.12
C LEU A 109 -0.97 6.02 -7.75
N VAL A 110 -1.34 7.06 -6.99
CA VAL A 110 -2.73 7.30 -6.56
C VAL A 110 -3.66 7.44 -7.76
N LYS A 111 -3.29 8.24 -8.76
CA LYS A 111 -4.09 8.42 -9.98
C LYS A 111 -4.21 7.13 -10.80
N GLY A 112 -3.16 6.30 -10.81
CA GLY A 112 -3.17 5.02 -11.50
C GLY A 112 -4.10 3.98 -10.87
N PHE A 113 -4.23 3.97 -9.53
CA PHE A 113 -5.11 3.03 -8.82
C PHE A 113 -6.51 3.57 -8.53
N PHE A 114 -6.65 4.89 -8.39
CA PHE A 114 -7.89 5.55 -7.99
C PHE A 114 -8.23 6.76 -8.88
N PRO A 115 -8.39 6.56 -10.21
CA PRO A 115 -8.57 7.66 -11.17
C PRO A 115 -9.89 8.41 -11.02
N THR A 116 -10.90 7.81 -10.37
CA THR A 116 -12.27 8.34 -10.31
C THR A 116 -12.60 9.08 -9.03
N ILE A 117 -11.67 9.23 -8.09
CA ILE A 117 -11.99 9.88 -6.81
C ILE A 117 -11.89 11.41 -6.98
N PRO A 118 -13.01 12.16 -6.90
CA PRO A 118 -13.02 13.61 -7.10
C PRO A 118 -12.40 14.34 -5.90
N GLY A 119 -11.72 15.46 -6.14
CA GLY A 119 -11.25 16.37 -5.07
C GLY A 119 -10.11 15.83 -4.20
N ILE A 120 -9.46 14.74 -4.61
CA ILE A 120 -8.39 14.09 -3.84
C ILE A 120 -7.08 14.88 -3.82
N ASP A 121 -6.86 15.75 -4.80
CA ASP A 121 -5.53 16.32 -5.08
C ASP A 121 -4.94 17.06 -3.87
N ASN A 122 -5.61 18.07 -3.32
CA ASN A 122 -5.00 18.89 -2.26
C ASN A 122 -4.75 18.13 -0.94
N ARG A 123 -5.67 17.23 -0.56
CA ARG A 123 -5.53 16.44 0.68
C ARG A 123 -4.43 15.40 0.55
N VAL A 124 -4.37 14.72 -0.60
CA VAL A 124 -3.34 13.72 -0.87
C VAL A 124 -1.99 14.38 -1.04
N LEU A 125 -1.90 15.54 -1.70
CA LEU A 125 -0.66 16.33 -1.79
C LEU A 125 -0.12 16.69 -0.41
N ALA A 126 -0.96 17.26 0.46
CA ALA A 126 -0.54 17.59 1.82
C ALA A 126 -0.05 16.36 2.61
N LYS A 127 -0.66 15.20 2.40
CA LYS A 127 -0.24 13.94 3.03
C LYS A 127 1.07 13.40 2.45
N ILE A 128 1.27 13.53 1.14
CA ILE A 128 2.52 13.20 0.45
C ILE A 128 3.65 14.06 0.99
N ASP A 129 3.43 15.37 1.13
CA ASP A 129 4.44 16.30 1.66
C ASP A 129 4.82 15.96 3.11
N ASP A 130 3.82 15.74 3.97
CA ASP A 130 4.00 15.33 5.38
C ASP A 130 4.82 14.04 5.50
N VAL A 131 4.50 13.01 4.71
CA VAL A 131 5.24 11.73 4.81
C VAL A 131 6.63 11.79 4.20
N ILE A 132 6.85 12.56 3.13
CA ILE A 132 8.19 12.76 2.56
C ILE A 132 9.08 13.47 3.59
N GLN A 133 8.54 14.48 4.28
CA GLN A 133 9.26 15.19 5.33
C GLN A 133 9.61 14.25 6.49
N TYR A 134 8.62 13.48 6.97
CA TYR A 134 8.82 12.47 8.01
C TYR A 134 9.90 11.43 7.62
N ALA A 135 9.88 10.93 6.39
CA ALA A 135 10.86 9.94 5.92
C ALA A 135 12.29 10.51 5.86
N LYS A 136 12.44 11.80 5.49
CA LYS A 136 13.73 12.49 5.52
C LYS A 136 14.28 12.62 6.94
N GLU A 137 13.44 13.00 7.89
CA GLU A 137 13.82 13.14 9.31
C GLU A 137 14.29 11.81 9.90
N GLN A 138 13.52 10.73 9.68
CA GLN A 138 13.89 9.38 10.13
C GLN A 138 15.24 8.93 9.54
N SER A 139 15.46 9.19 8.25
CA SER A 139 16.72 8.85 7.57
C SER A 139 17.91 9.63 8.14
N GLN A 140 17.74 10.90 8.52
CA GLN A 140 18.78 11.71 9.16
C GLN A 140 19.09 11.23 10.58
N HIS A 141 18.07 10.83 11.35
CA HIS A 141 18.27 10.27 12.69
C HIS A 141 19.05 8.95 12.67
N VAL A 142 18.82 8.09 11.68
CA VAL A 142 19.60 6.86 11.50
C VAL A 142 21.06 7.17 11.19
N LYS A 143 21.34 8.14 10.31
CA LYS A 143 22.72 8.56 9.99
C LYS A 143 23.46 9.24 11.15
N ARG A 144 22.74 9.92 12.04
CA ARG A 144 23.31 10.61 13.21
C ARG A 144 23.59 9.70 14.39
N ARG A 145 23.08 8.47 14.41
CA ARG A 145 23.49 7.47 15.41
C ARG A 145 24.96 7.11 15.13
N PRO A 146 25.89 7.31 16.09
CA PRO A 146 27.24 6.84 15.92
C PRO A 146 27.15 5.32 15.76
N THR A 147 27.56 4.82 14.60
CA THR A 147 27.72 3.38 14.44
C THR A 147 28.75 2.96 15.49
N TRP A 148 28.43 1.92 16.26
CA TRP A 148 29.29 1.42 17.34
C TRP A 148 30.74 1.14 16.89
N ASN A 149 30.93 0.97 15.57
CA ASN A 149 32.22 0.80 14.90
C ASN A 149 33.10 2.07 14.82
N ALA A 150 32.56 3.28 15.06
CA ALA A 150 33.33 4.53 14.97
C ALA A 150 34.20 4.81 16.20
N ARG A 151 34.11 4.02 17.27
CA ARG A 151 34.84 4.24 18.54
C ARG A 151 36.10 3.39 18.70
N ARG A 152 36.45 2.56 17.72
CA ARG A 152 37.60 1.62 17.80
C ARG A 152 38.82 2.02 16.95
N GLY A 153 38.98 3.31 16.65
CA GLY A 153 40.15 3.85 15.97
C GLY A 153 40.89 4.88 16.82
N ARG A 154 42.12 4.52 17.23
CA ARG A 154 43.15 5.30 17.96
C ARG A 154 43.10 5.29 19.48
N GLU A 155 43.85 4.35 20.06
CA GLU A 155 44.84 4.68 21.08
C GLU A 155 46.20 4.14 20.62
N PRO A 156 47.22 4.99 20.40
CA PRO A 156 48.61 4.55 20.37
C PRO A 156 49.15 4.56 21.81
N GLY A 157 48.95 3.46 22.55
CA GLY A 157 49.78 3.14 23.72
C GLY A 157 50.93 2.24 23.23
N GLY A 158 52.21 2.52 23.43
CA GLY A 158 52.82 3.25 24.52
C GLY A 158 53.18 2.28 25.64
N ILE A 159 54.51 2.13 25.87
CA ILE A 159 55.18 1.44 26.99
C ILE A 159 55.27 -0.09 26.81
N GLY A 160 56.40 -0.78 26.95
CA GLY A 160 57.77 -0.46 27.39
C GLY A 160 58.56 -1.76 27.46
#